data_AF-A5ARW9-F1
#
_entry.id   AF-A5ARW9-F1
#
_cell.length_a   1.000
_cell.length_b   1.000
_cell.length_c   1.000
_cell.angle_alpha   90.00
_cell.angle_beta   90.00
_cell.angle_gamma   90.00
#
_symmetry.space_group_name_H-M   'P 1'
#
loop_
_entity.id
_entity.type
_entity.pdbx_description
1 polymer ?
#
loop_
_entity_poly.entity_id
_entity_poly.type
_entity_poly.pdbx_seq_one_letter_code
_entity_poly.pdbx_strand_id
1 'polypeptide(L)'
;MDGVVQTVYPRKNWSSMVLYNCGHPKNRVLTPDVVNSQTGAFLHRFQWLEDHEIGSIPFVWNFLVGHNKAEENDPSTFPKAIHYTLGGPWFEAWKDCEFGDLWLNEMEEYKKKEANKKTEN
;
A
#
# COMPACT_ATOMS: atom_id res chain seq x y z
N MET A 1 8.15 10.99 -10.81
CA MET A 1 9.49 10.38 -11.04
C MET A 1 9.77 10.37 -12.52
N ASP A 2 11.05 10.27 -12.91
CA ASP A 2 11.51 10.07 -14.30
C ASP A 2 11.17 11.18 -15.29
N GLY A 3 11.19 12.44 -14.85
CA GLY A 3 10.91 13.60 -15.71
C GLY A 3 9.46 13.70 -16.19
N VAL A 4 8.56 12.82 -15.72
CA VAL A 4 7.15 12.85 -16.06
C VAL A 4 6.42 13.91 -15.24
N VAL A 5 5.66 14.77 -15.94
CA VAL A 5 4.83 15.81 -15.34
C VAL A 5 3.94 15.21 -14.25
N GLN A 6 4.14 15.66 -13.02
CA GLN A 6 3.30 15.28 -11.90
C GLN A 6 2.05 16.16 -11.92
N THR A 7 0.91 15.56 -12.25
CA THR A 7 -0.38 16.24 -12.14
C THR A 7 -0.89 16.17 -10.70
N VAL A 8 -1.63 17.19 -10.27
CA VAL A 8 -2.35 17.13 -8.99
C VAL A 8 -3.38 16.03 -9.08
N TYR A 9 -3.24 15.03 -8.21
CA TYR A 9 -4.12 13.88 -8.16
C TYR A 9 -4.80 13.86 -6.79
N PRO A 10 -6.08 14.30 -6.69
CA PRO A 10 -6.83 14.19 -5.44
C PRO A 10 -6.89 12.73 -4.98
N ARG A 11 -6.77 12.51 -3.67
CA ARG A 11 -6.74 11.16 -3.07
C ARG A 11 -5.57 10.29 -3.56
N LYS A 12 -4.43 10.93 -3.87
CA LYS A 12 -3.18 10.22 -4.17
C LYS A 12 -2.85 9.25 -3.05
N ASN A 13 -2.56 8.00 -3.41
CA ASN A 13 -2.22 6.88 -2.52
C ASN A 13 -3.37 6.33 -1.65
N TRP A 14 -4.61 6.83 -1.76
CA TRP A 14 -5.71 6.31 -0.93
C TRP A 14 -6.10 4.87 -1.30
N SER A 15 -5.99 4.50 -2.58
CA SER A 15 -6.31 3.16 -3.04
C SER A 15 -5.17 2.15 -2.88
N SER A 16 -4.01 2.54 -2.33
CA SER A 16 -2.90 1.60 -2.14
C SER A 16 -3.08 0.68 -0.95
N MET A 17 -3.95 1.07 0.00
CA MET A 17 -4.40 0.24 1.10
C MET A 17 -5.81 0.70 1.47
N VAL A 18 -6.77 -0.22 1.43
CA VAL A 18 -8.17 0.06 1.72
C VAL A 18 -8.73 -1.04 2.59
N LEU A 19 -9.45 -0.66 3.64
CA LEU A 19 -10.30 -1.59 4.40
C LEU A 19 -11.75 -1.40 3.96
N TYR A 20 -12.29 -2.37 3.22
CA TYR A 20 -13.67 -2.32 2.76
C TYR A 20 -14.64 -2.85 3.82
N ASN A 21 -15.62 -2.02 4.19
CA ASN A 21 -16.83 -2.52 4.86
C ASN A 21 -17.71 -3.23 3.81
N CYS A 22 -17.60 -4.56 3.72
CA CYS A 22 -18.38 -5.38 2.79
C CYS A 22 -19.89 -5.36 3.07
N GLY A 23 -20.31 -4.91 4.26
CA GLY A 23 -21.72 -4.73 4.61
C GLY A 23 -22.33 -3.41 4.13
N HIS A 24 -21.50 -2.43 3.72
CA HIS A 24 -21.99 -1.12 3.31
C HIS A 24 -22.77 -1.21 1.98
N PRO A 25 -24.04 -0.75 1.92
CA PRO A 25 -24.89 -0.98 0.75
C PRO A 25 -24.33 -0.35 -0.53
N LYS A 26 -23.66 0.81 -0.45
CA LYS A 26 -23.06 1.45 -1.63
C LYS A 26 -21.88 0.69 -2.23
N ASN A 27 -21.21 -0.18 -1.47
CA ASN A 27 -20.12 -1.00 -2.02
C ASN A 27 -20.63 -2.12 -2.93
N ARG A 28 -21.93 -2.43 -2.91
CA ARG A 28 -22.54 -3.43 -3.81
C ARG A 28 -22.50 -3.03 -5.29
N VAL A 29 -22.25 -1.74 -5.59
CA VAL A 29 -22.09 -1.26 -6.96
C VAL A 29 -20.80 -1.76 -7.62
N LEU A 30 -19.82 -2.24 -6.84
CA LEU A 30 -18.54 -2.74 -7.34
C LEU A 30 -18.68 -4.15 -7.93
N THR A 31 -19.53 -4.29 -8.95
CA THR A 31 -19.68 -5.52 -9.73
C THR A 31 -18.59 -5.61 -10.81
N PRO A 32 -18.31 -6.81 -11.36
CA PRO A 32 -17.36 -6.95 -12.47
C PRO A 32 -17.67 -6.02 -13.65
N ASP A 33 -18.94 -5.86 -14.02
CA ASP A 33 -19.35 -4.97 -15.11
C ASP A 33 -19.02 -3.51 -14.84
N VAL A 34 -19.25 -3.03 -13.62
CA VAL A 34 -18.92 -1.65 -13.21
C VAL A 34 -17.40 -1.46 -13.17
N VAL A 35 -16.66 -2.38 -12.56
CA VAL A 35 -15.19 -2.29 -12.47
C VAL A 35 -14.54 -2.30 -13.85
N ASN A 36 -15.06 -3.10 -14.79
CA ASN A 36 -14.52 -3.20 -16.14
C ASN A 36 -14.90 -2.03 -17.06
N SER A 37 -15.94 -1.26 -16.74
CA SER A 37 -16.44 -0.17 -17.59
C SER A 37 -16.14 1.23 -17.07
N GLN A 38 -15.91 1.39 -15.77
CA GLN A 38 -15.66 2.69 -15.15
C GLN A 38 -14.22 3.17 -15.33
N THR A 39 -14.04 4.49 -15.17
CA THR A 39 -12.71 5.10 -15.26
C THR A 39 -11.86 4.77 -14.04
N GLY A 40 -10.53 4.78 -14.21
CA GLY A 40 -9.61 4.70 -13.07
C GLY A 40 -9.85 5.82 -12.04
N ALA A 41 -10.23 7.02 -12.50
CA ALA A 41 -10.57 8.12 -11.59
C ALA A 41 -11.81 7.81 -10.73
N PHE A 42 -12.83 7.18 -11.31
CA PHE A 42 -14.02 6.74 -10.57
C PHE A 42 -13.65 5.75 -9.47
N LEU A 43 -12.86 4.73 -9.84
CA LEU A 43 -12.45 3.64 -8.95
C LEU A 43 -11.48 4.11 -7.84
N HIS A 44 -10.39 4.75 -8.23
CA HIS A 44 -9.32 5.15 -7.29
C HIS A 44 -9.66 6.38 -6.45
N ARG A 45 -10.70 7.13 -6.81
CA ARG A 45 -11.18 8.27 -6.01
C ARG A 45 -12.48 7.96 -5.28
N PHE A 46 -12.96 6.72 -5.26
CA PHE A 46 -14.15 6.32 -4.51
C PHE A 46 -15.40 7.14 -4.88
N GLN A 47 -15.59 7.46 -6.16
CA GLN A 47 -16.64 8.41 -6.59
C GLN A 47 -18.07 7.85 -6.44
N TRP A 48 -18.23 6.58 -6.07
CA TRP A 48 -19.53 6.01 -5.70
C TRP A 48 -19.91 6.25 -4.23
N LEU A 49 -19.01 6.83 -3.43
CA LEU A 49 -19.20 7.17 -2.03
C LEU A 49 -19.17 8.69 -1.86
N GLU A 50 -19.88 9.17 -0.86
CA GLU A 50 -19.77 10.53 -0.33
C GLU A 50 -18.62 10.61 0.67
N ASP A 51 -18.01 11.79 0.84
CA ASP A 51 -16.83 11.98 1.70
C ASP A 51 -17.08 11.59 3.16
N HIS A 52 -18.29 11.78 3.68
CA HIS A 52 -18.66 11.41 5.05
C HIS A 52 -18.82 9.89 5.24
N GLU A 53 -18.86 9.11 4.16
CA GLU A 53 -18.90 7.65 4.21
C GLU A 53 -17.48 7.04 4.19
N ILE A 54 -16.45 7.86 4.02
CA ILE A 54 -15.05 7.42 3.96
C ILE A 54 -14.35 7.77 5.28
N GLY A 55 -14.02 6.74 6.05
CA GLY A 55 -13.22 6.88 7.27
C GLY A 55 -11.72 6.99 7.01
N SER A 56 -10.97 7.43 8.02
CA SER A 56 -9.50 7.44 8.01
C SER A 56 -8.91 6.20 8.68
N ILE A 57 -7.80 5.71 8.15
CA ILE A 57 -6.93 4.72 8.82
C ILE A 57 -5.62 5.42 9.19
N PRO A 58 -5.04 5.18 10.38
CA PRO A 58 -3.73 5.73 10.73
C PRO A 58 -2.68 5.38 9.68
N PHE A 59 -1.87 6.36 9.27
CA PHE A 59 -0.92 6.19 8.16
C PHE A 59 0.10 5.07 8.41
N VAL A 60 0.35 4.69 9.67
CA VAL A 60 1.22 3.56 10.02
C VAL A 60 0.78 2.21 9.42
N TRP A 61 -0.49 2.07 9.05
CA TRP A 61 -1.01 0.89 8.33
C TRP A 61 -0.90 0.97 6.81
N ASN A 62 -0.41 2.09 6.27
CA ASN A 62 -0.05 2.29 4.88
C ASN A 62 1.17 3.22 4.83
N PHE A 63 2.23 2.86 5.56
CA PHE A 63 3.39 3.73 5.74
C PHE A 63 4.17 3.79 4.43
N LEU A 64 4.11 4.93 3.77
CA LEU A 64 4.75 5.17 2.48
C LEU A 64 6.21 5.53 2.68
N VAL A 65 7.11 4.60 2.37
CA VAL A 65 8.56 4.81 2.48
C VAL A 65 8.99 6.00 1.62
N GLY A 66 9.76 6.92 2.20
CA GLY A 66 10.19 8.16 1.54
C GLY A 66 9.14 9.29 1.52
N HIS A 67 7.94 9.05 2.04
CA HIS A 67 6.88 10.06 2.17
C HIS A 67 6.45 10.28 3.62
N ASN A 68 6.29 9.21 4.40
CA ASN A 68 6.03 9.26 5.83
C ASN A 68 7.33 9.32 6.62
N LYS A 69 7.23 9.68 7.90
CA LYS A 69 8.35 9.70 8.85
C LYS A 69 7.93 8.98 10.12
N ALA A 70 8.80 8.10 10.60
CA ALA A 70 8.73 7.58 11.95
C ALA A 70 9.55 8.49 12.86
N GLU A 71 8.93 8.98 13.93
CA GLU A 71 9.57 9.86 14.91
C GLU A 71 10.11 8.99 16.05
N GLU A 72 11.42 9.10 16.34
CA GLU A 72 12.10 8.26 17.34
C GLU A 72 11.44 8.33 18.73
N ASN A 73 10.91 9.50 19.09
CA ASN A 73 10.27 9.75 20.38
C ASN A 73 8.75 9.47 20.40
N ASP A 74 8.16 9.03 19.29
CA ASP A 74 6.74 8.70 19.21
C ASP A 74 6.52 7.33 18.55
N PRO A 75 6.44 6.25 19.35
CA PRO A 75 6.15 4.90 18.86
C PRO A 75 4.84 4.78 18.06
N SER A 76 3.90 5.71 18.20
CA SER A 76 2.63 5.68 17.46
C SER A 76 2.79 6.02 15.97
N THR A 77 3.95 6.56 15.59
CA THR A 77 4.30 6.91 14.20
C THR A 77 5.07 5.80 13.47
N PHE A 78 5.52 4.76 14.18
CA PHE A 78 6.25 3.65 13.58
C PHE A 78 5.35 2.77 12.71
N PRO A 79 5.85 2.31 11.55
CA PRO A 79 5.05 1.52 10.61
C PRO A 79 4.58 0.21 11.22
N LYS A 80 3.29 -0.10 10.99
CA LYS A 80 2.69 -1.42 11.21
C LYS A 80 2.59 -2.21 9.90
N ALA A 81 2.47 -1.49 8.78
CA ALA A 81 2.58 -2.06 7.44
C ALA A 81 3.36 -1.07 6.55
N ILE A 82 4.44 -1.58 5.96
CA ILE A 82 5.37 -0.80 5.14
C ILE A 82 4.96 -0.91 3.68
N HIS A 83 4.85 0.23 3.02
CA HIS A 83 4.57 0.34 1.60
C HIS A 83 5.72 1.07 0.90
N TYR A 84 6.53 0.30 0.18
CA TYR A 84 7.65 0.78 -0.65
C TYR A 84 7.16 1.49 -1.92
N THR A 85 6.55 2.67 -1.77
CA THR A 85 5.86 3.38 -2.85
C THR A 85 6.79 3.93 -3.94
N LEU A 86 8.05 4.21 -3.59
CA LEU A 86 9.07 4.70 -4.52
C LEU A 86 9.91 3.57 -5.15
N GLY A 87 9.85 2.38 -4.56
CA GLY A 87 10.72 1.25 -4.85
C GLY A 87 11.21 0.60 -3.56
N GLY A 88 11.41 -0.71 -3.59
CA GLY A 88 11.93 -1.48 -2.46
C GLY A 88 13.34 -2.02 -2.71
N PRO A 89 13.93 -2.73 -1.73
CA PRO A 89 15.34 -3.14 -1.75
C PRO A 89 15.70 -4.14 -2.87
N TRP A 90 14.71 -4.65 -3.60
CA TRP A 90 14.90 -5.48 -4.79
C TRP A 90 15.27 -4.69 -6.05
N PHE A 91 15.23 -3.35 -6.02
CA PHE A 91 15.73 -2.50 -7.10
C PHE A 91 17.10 -1.92 -6.75
N GLU A 92 18.01 -1.88 -7.73
CA GLU A 92 19.38 -1.37 -7.54
C GLU A 92 19.39 0.06 -6.97
N ALA A 93 18.52 0.93 -7.50
CA ALA A 93 18.42 2.33 -7.06
C ALA A 93 17.80 2.51 -5.66
N TRP A 94 17.28 1.44 -5.04
CA TRP A 94 16.49 1.49 -3.80
C TRP A 94 17.00 0.51 -2.73
N LYS A 95 18.23 0.01 -2.86
CA LYS A 95 18.83 -0.90 -1.85
C LYS A 95 18.90 -0.30 -0.45
N ASP A 96 19.17 1.00 -0.36
CA ASP A 96 19.32 1.73 0.90
C ASP A 96 18.01 2.42 1.37
N CYS A 97 16.85 1.92 0.93
CA CYS A 97 15.57 2.47 1.37
C CYS A 97 15.27 2.15 2.85
N GLU A 98 14.50 3.03 3.49
CA GLU A 98 14.07 2.85 4.88
C GLU A 98 13.34 1.51 5.05
N PHE A 99 13.70 0.77 6.11
CA PHE A 99 13.19 -0.58 6.42
C PHE A 99 13.56 -1.68 5.42
N GLY A 100 14.44 -1.41 4.43
CA GLY A 100 14.82 -2.39 3.41
C GLY A 100 15.47 -3.65 3.98
N ASP A 101 16.19 -3.53 5.09
CA ASP A 101 16.76 -4.64 5.85
C ASP A 101 15.69 -5.61 6.36
N LEU A 102 14.56 -5.11 6.88
CA LEU A 102 13.44 -5.94 7.33
C LEU A 102 12.90 -6.80 6.18
N TRP A 103 12.72 -6.22 5.00
CA TRP A 103 12.23 -6.97 3.84
C TRP A 103 13.22 -8.05 3.40
N LEU A 104 14.51 -7.73 3.37
CA LEU A 104 15.56 -8.69 2.99
C LEU A 104 15.63 -9.85 3.98
N ASN A 105 15.57 -9.57 5.29
CA ASN A 105 15.56 -10.58 6.34
C ASN A 105 14.36 -11.54 6.21
N GLU A 106 13.15 -11.01 6.03
CA GLU A 106 11.93 -11.80 5.84
C GLU A 106 12.00 -12.67 4.57
N MET A 107 12.54 -12.12 3.48
CA MET A 107 12.73 -12.84 2.22
C MET A 107 13.72 -14.00 2.37
N GLU A 108 14.83 -13.78 3.07
CA GLU A 108 15.79 -14.84 3.38
C GLU A 108 15.19 -15.94 4.25
N GLU A 109 14.42 -15.56 5.27
CA GLU A 109 13.73 -16.51 6.14
C GLU A 109 12.72 -17.35 5.36
N TYR A 110 11.91 -16.71 4.50
CA TYR A 110 10.98 -17.39 3.61
C TYR A 110 11.70 -18.40 2.70
N LYS A 111 12.81 -18.02 2.07
CA LYS A 111 13.59 -18.91 1.21
C LYS A 111 14.15 -20.13 1.96
N LYS A 112 14.65 -19.93 3.19
CA LYS A 112 15.13 -21.02 4.05
C LYS A 112 14.00 -22.00 4.37
N LYS A 113 12.82 -21.49 4.75
CA LYS A 113 11.62 -22.30 5.01
C LYS A 113 11.19 -23.12 3.79
N GLU A 114 11.19 -22.51 2.61
CA GLU A 114 10.82 -23.19 1.36
C GLU A 114 11.85 -24.25 0.93
N ALA A 115 13.15 -24.02 1.17
CA ALA A 115 14.20 -25.01 0.91
C ALA A 115 14.05 -26.24 1.82
N ASN A 116 13.75 -26.04 3.10
CA ASN A 116 13.55 -27.12 4.06
C ASN A 116 12.34 -27.99 3.70
N LYS A 117 11.20 -27.38 3.32
CA LYS A 117 10.00 -28.12 2.86
C LYS A 117 10.25 -29.03 1.65
N LYS A 118 11.18 -28.64 0.77
CA LYS A 118 11.55 -29.45 -0.42
C LYS A 118 12.47 -30.61 -0.08
N THR A 119 13.13 -30.59 1.08
CA THR A 119 14.04 -31.63 1.54
C THR A 119 13.30 -32.69 2.38
N GLU A 120 12.12 -32.33 2.90
CA GLU A 120 11.23 -33.21 3.68
C GLU A 120 10.19 -33.98 2.83
N ASN A 121 10.10 -33.70 1.53
CA ASN A 121 9.26 -34.42 0.54
C ASN A 121 10.13 -35.26 -0.41
#